data_AF-A0A2W4IQL5-F1
#
_entry.id   AF-A0A2W4IQL5-F1
#
_cell.length_a   1.000
_cell.length_b   1.000
_cell.length_c   1.000
_cell.angle_alpha   90.00
_cell.angle_beta   90.00
_cell.angle_gamma   90.00
#
_symmetry.space_group_name_H-M   'P 1'
#
loop_
_entity.id
_entity.type
_entity.pdbx_description
1 polymer ?
#
loop_
_entity_poly.entity_id
_entity_poly.type
_entity_poly.pdbx_seq_one_letter_code
_entity_poly.pdbx_strand_id
1 'polypeptide(L)' 'MHQSWIPILILLLLTVAQAVGMVVLSHVVNPYRPTPVKSLPYESGMPPLGDTRERFSVKFYLVAILFIVFDLETVFL' A
#
# COMPACT_ATOMS: atom_id res chain seq x y z
N MET A 1 -1.88 32.19 19.23
CA MET A 1 -1.86 31.86 17.79
C MET A 1 -2.57 30.52 17.63
N HIS A 2 -3.87 30.52 17.35
CA HIS A 2 -4.57 29.25 17.09
C HIS A 2 -4.15 28.77 15.69
N GLN A 3 -3.37 27.69 15.63
CA GLN A 3 -3.08 27.03 14.37
C GLN A 3 -4.37 26.37 13.88
N SER A 4 -4.84 26.79 12.71
CA SER A 4 -6.01 26.21 12.06
C SER A 4 -5.61 24.91 11.38
N TRP A 5 -6.18 23.78 11.82
CA TRP A 5 -5.94 22.45 11.25
C TRP A 5 -6.86 22.14 10.06
N ILE A 6 -7.88 22.97 9.84
CA ILE A 6 -8.86 22.86 8.77
C ILE A 6 -8.22 22.73 7.38
N PRO A 7 -7.19 23.52 7.01
CA PRO A 7 -6.55 23.38 5.70
C PRO A 7 -5.90 22.01 5.47
N ILE A 8 -5.34 21.39 6.51
CA ILE A 8 -4.71 20.06 6.43
C ILE A 8 -5.78 18.99 6.15
N LEU A 9 -6.93 19.07 6.82
CA LEU A 9 -8.05 18.16 6.60
C LEU A 9 -8.64 18.29 5.20
N ILE A 10 -8.78 19.53 4.70
CA ILE A 10 -9.24 19.78 3.33
C ILE A 10 -8.26 19.18 2.32
N LEU A 11 -6.96 19.39 2.52
CA LEU A 11 -5.93 18.83 1.64
C LEU A 11 -5.96 17.30 1.64
N LEU A 12 -6.05 16.67 2.81
CA LEU A 12 -6.13 15.21 2.93
C LEU A 12 -7.35 14.66 2.22
N LEU A 13 -8.51 15.31 2.36
CA LEU A 13 -9.73 14.91 1.67
C LEU A 13 -9.60 15.06 0.15
N LEU A 14 -9.00 16.16 -0.33
CA LEU A 14 -8.77 16.41 -1.75
C LEU A 14 -7.84 15.35 -2.37
N THR A 15 -6.73 15.02 -1.72
CA THR A 15 -5.75 14.07 -2.25
C THR A 15 -6.28 12.65 -2.25
N VAL A 16 -6.99 12.24 -1.19
CA VAL A 16 -7.68 10.94 -1.15
C VAL A 16 -8.76 10.86 -2.22
N ALA A 17 -9.59 11.91 -2.35
CA ALA A 17 -10.63 11.96 -3.38
C ALA A 17 -10.04 11.90 -4.79
N GLN A 18 -8.92 12.57 -5.04
CA GLN A 18 -8.20 12.50 -6.31
C GLN A 18 -7.67 11.09 -6.58
N ALA A 19 -6.99 10.46 -5.62
CA ALA A 19 -6.43 9.12 -5.78
C ALA A 19 -7.52 8.08 -6.06
N VAL A 20 -8.61 8.11 -5.28
CA VAL A 20 -9.78 7.24 -5.49
C VAL A 20 -10.44 7.56 -6.84
N GLY A 21 -10.61 8.84 -7.16
CA GLY A 21 -11.20 9.29 -8.42
C GLY A 21 -10.44 8.78 -9.65
N MET A 22 -9.10 8.79 -9.62
CA MET A 22 -8.28 8.25 -10.71
C MET A 22 -8.43 6.73 -10.86
N VAL A 23 -8.47 5.98 -9.76
CA VAL A 23 -8.67 4.52 -9.79
C VAL A 23 -10.07 4.18 -10.32
N VAL A 24 -11.10 4.87 -9.84
CA VAL A 24 -12.48 4.67 -10.30
C VAL A 24 -12.63 5.03 -11.77
N LEU A 25 -12.08 6.17 -12.20
CA LEU A 25 -12.13 6.60 -13.60
C LEU A 25 -11.41 5.59 -14.51
N SER A 26 -10.23 5.12 -14.09
CA SER A 26 -9.49 4.06 -14.81
C SER A 26 -10.33 2.79 -14.93
N HIS A 27 -11.00 2.37 -13.85
CA HIS A 27 -11.83 1.17 -13.86
C HIS A 27 -13.07 1.31 -14.77
N VAL A 28 -13.71 2.49 -14.78
CA VAL A 28 -14.93 2.75 -15.58
C VAL A 28 -14.62 2.94 -17.07
N VAL A 29 -13.52 3.63 -17.41
CA VAL A 29 -13.16 3.92 -18.81
C VAL A 29 -12.50 2.72 -19.49
N ASN A 30 -11.81 1.85 -18.74
CA ASN A 30 -11.08 0.73 -19.32
C ASN A 30 -12.02 -0.41 -19.79
N PRO A 31 -11.84 -0.95 -21.01
CA PRO A 31 -12.55 -2.15 -21.45
C PRO A 31 -12.26 -3.35 -20.54
N TYR A 32 -13.26 -3.79 -19.78
CA TYR A 32 -13.14 -4.95 -18.91
C TYR A 32 -13.17 -6.26 -19.73
N ARG A 33 -12.02 -6.93 -19.86
CA ARG A 33 -11.85 -8.20 -20.58
C ARG A 33 -11.08 -9.22 -19.73
N PRO A 34 -11.70 -9.80 -18.68
CA PRO A 34 -11.07 -10.83 -17.86
C PRO A 34 -10.85 -12.09 -18.69
N THR A 35 -9.68 -12.69 -18.58
CA THR A 35 -9.39 -14.01 -19.13
C THR A 35 -8.70 -14.82 -18.03
N PRO A 36 -8.87 -16.16 -18.00
CA PRO A 36 -8.23 -17.00 -16.98
C PRO A 36 -6.72 -16.76 -16.90
N VAL A 37 -6.06 -16.57 -18.04
CA VAL A 37 -4.62 -16.32 -18.12
C VAL A 37 -4.23 -14.96 -17.52
N LYS A 38 -5.03 -13.90 -17.74
CA LYS A 38 -4.76 -12.56 -17.17
C LYS A 38 -4.94 -12.51 -15.64
N SER A 39 -5.72 -13.42 -15.08
CA SER A 39 -5.95 -13.53 -13.64
C SER A 39 -4.97 -14.47 -12.93
N LEU A 40 -4.08 -15.14 -13.65
CA LEU A 40 -3.06 -16.00 -13.04
C LEU A 40 -1.93 -15.15 -12.44
N PRO A 41 -1.32 -15.60 -11.31
CA PRO A 41 -0.08 -15.02 -10.83
C PRO A 41 1.00 -15.02 -11.91
N TYR A 42 1.78 -13.95 -11.96
CA TYR A 42 2.89 -13.85 -12.89
C TYR A 42 4.06 -14.72 -12.40
N GLU A 43 4.44 -15.72 -13.19
CA GLU A 43 5.62 -16.56 -12.97
C GLU A 43 6.33 -16.83 -14.31
N SER A 44 6.55 -15.77 -15.11
CA SER A 44 7.22 -15.86 -16.42
C SER A 44 6.66 -16.94 -17.38
N GLY A 45 5.35 -17.23 -17.28
CA GLY A 45 4.67 -18.26 -18.08
C GLY A 45 4.67 -19.67 -17.48
N MET A 46 5.30 -19.87 -16.33
CA MET A 46 5.32 -21.13 -15.59
C MET A 46 4.16 -21.19 -14.57
N PRO A 47 3.75 -22.39 -14.11
CA PRO A 47 2.87 -22.50 -12.96
C PRO A 47 3.57 -21.92 -11.71
N PRO A 48 2.86 -21.18 -10.86
CA PRO A 48 3.44 -20.61 -9.65
C PRO A 48 4.03 -21.73 -8.77
N LEU A 49 5.26 -21.52 -8.30
CA LEU A 49 5.97 -22.46 -7.45
C LEU A 49 5.80 -22.07 -5.98
N GLY A 50 5.49 -23.06 -5.14
CA GLY A 50 5.42 -22.90 -3.69
C GLY A 50 4.04 -22.51 -3.14
N ASP A 51 3.94 -22.52 -1.81
CA ASP A 51 2.76 -22.04 -1.06
C ASP A 51 3.03 -20.60 -0.59
N THR A 52 2.00 -19.77 -0.52
CA THR A 52 2.11 -18.36 -0.05
C THR A 52 2.34 -18.26 1.46
N ARG A 53 2.35 -19.40 2.17
CA ARG A 53 2.39 -19.48 3.65
C ARG A 53 3.77 -19.86 4.20
N GLU A 54 4.84 -19.52 3.49
CA GLU A 54 6.19 -19.75 3.97
C GLU A 54 6.63 -18.71 5.02
N ARG A 55 7.58 -19.11 5.87
CA ARG A 55 8.18 -18.22 6.85
C ARG A 55 9.13 -17.26 6.13
N PHE A 56 8.78 -15.98 6.12
CA PHE A 56 9.69 -14.93 5.71
C PHE A 56 10.87 -14.82 6.69
N SER A 57 11.99 -14.30 6.19
CA SER A 57 13.21 -14.11 6.99
C SER A 57 12.95 -13.25 8.23
N VAL A 58 13.44 -13.68 9.39
CA VAL A 58 13.34 -12.95 10.67
C VAL A 58 13.99 -11.56 10.60
N LYS A 59 14.86 -11.30 9.61
CA LYS A 59 15.50 -10.00 9.40
C LYS A 59 14.50 -8.84 9.31
N PHE A 60 13.35 -9.04 8.66
CA PHE A 60 12.32 -8.00 8.57
C PHE A 60 11.73 -7.62 9.94
N TYR A 61 11.56 -8.62 10.81
CA TYR A 61 11.08 -8.40 12.17
C TYR A 61 12.10 -7.63 13.02
N LEU A 62 13.39 -7.95 12.90
CA LEU A 62 14.45 -7.22 13.61
C LEU A 62 14.50 -5.74 13.17
N VAL A 63 14.36 -5.47 11.87
CA VAL A 63 14.29 -4.09 11.35
C VAL A 63 13.05 -3.36 11.87
N ALA A 64 11.89 -4.02 11.90
CA ALA A 64 10.65 -3.42 12.40
C ALA A 64 10.71 -3.07 13.89
N ILE A 65 11.23 -3.98 14.73
CA ILE A 65 11.39 -3.69 16.17
C ILE A 65 12.40 -2.57 16.40
N LEU A 66 13.52 -2.60 15.68
CA LEU A 66 14.52 -1.56 15.80
C LEU A 66 13.94 -0.19 15.40
N PHE A 67 13.16 -0.12 14.32
CA PHE A 67 12.42 1.08 13.92
C PHE A 67 11.48 1.56 15.03
N ILE A 68 10.67 0.67 15.62
CA ILE A 68 9.73 1.04 16.70
C ILE A 68 10.47 1.61 17.92
N VAL A 69 11.56 0.97 18.33
CA VAL A 69 12.33 1.42 19.50
C VAL A 69 12.96 2.79 19.24
N PHE A 70 13.57 3.00 18.07
CA PHE A 70 14.17 4.29 17.73
C PHE A 70 13.12 5.39 17.52
N ASP A 71 12.02 5.10 16.85
CA ASP A 71 10.93 6.06 16.65
C ASP A 71 10.37 6.51 18.02
N LEU A 72 10.17 5.56 18.94
CA LEU A 72 9.78 5.85 20.31
C LEU A 72 10.84 6.70 21.02
N GLU A 73 12.12 6.39 20.90
CA GLU A 73 13.21 7.20 21.48
C GLU A 73 13.18 8.64 20.96
N THR A 74 12.98 8.85 19.65
CA THR A 74 12.88 10.19 19.05
C THR A 74 11.68 11.01 19.50
N VAL A 75 10.60 10.36 19.97
CA VAL A 75 9.46 11.06 20.58
C VAL A 75 9.81 11.58 21.98
N PHE A 76 10.73 10.93 22.69
CA PHE A 76 11.13 11.31 24.05
C PHE A 76 12.34 12.26 24.11
N LEU A 77 13.20 12.25 23.09
CA LEU A 77 14.28 13.22 22.91
C LEU A 77 13.73 14.61 22.53
#